data_AF-A0A816LNR6-F1
#
_entry.id   AF-A0A816LNR6-F1
#
_cell.length_a   1.000
_cell.length_b   1.000
_cell.length_c   1.000
_cell.angle_alpha   90.00
_cell.angle_beta   90.00
_cell.angle_gamma   90.00
#
_symmetry.space_group_name_H-M   'P 1'
#
loop_
_entity.id
_entity.type
_entity.pdbx_description
1 polymer ?
#
loop_
_entity_poly.entity_id
_entity_poly.type
_entity_poly.pdbx_seq_one_letter_code
_entity_poly.pdbx_strand_id
1 'polypeptide(L)'
;MKIINKLSLYESISFYVQTIEPQIYDEGDQIYDSVYLIPVFYHSLGPECVVKCQQFVEKHCLVYCLMTLSSRVDLLRAVVYNCLARCEQHLISQIFYCKEQILPMPPLLKQSITKSNLK
;
A
#
# COMPACT_ATOMS: atom_id res chain seq x y z
N MET A 1 4.01 4.32 16.58
CA MET A 1 3.19 4.00 15.38
C MET A 1 1.79 3.67 15.87
N LYS A 2 0.79 4.56 15.65
CA LYS A 2 -0.59 4.27 16.05
C LYS A 2 -1.15 3.22 15.08
N ILE A 3 -1.49 2.05 15.61
CA ILE A 3 -2.29 1.06 14.87
C ILE A 3 -3.67 1.70 14.71
N ILE A 4 -3.98 2.16 13.49
CA ILE A 4 -5.30 2.69 13.18
C ILE A 4 -6.26 1.50 13.13
N ASN A 5 -7.39 1.61 13.83
CA ASN A 5 -8.38 0.54 13.89
C ASN A 5 -8.92 0.25 12.48
N LYS A 6 -9.16 -1.03 12.14
CA LYS A 6 -9.58 -1.48 10.79
C LYS A 6 -10.85 -0.76 10.33
N LEU A 7 -11.82 -0.55 11.24
CA LEU A 7 -13.05 0.20 10.95
C LEU A 7 -12.78 1.70 10.73
N SER A 8 -11.99 2.34 11.60
CA SER A 8 -11.71 3.78 11.45
C SER A 8 -10.87 4.08 10.20
N LEU A 9 -10.01 3.15 9.79
CA LEU A 9 -9.22 3.29 8.56
C LEU A 9 -10.10 3.13 7.31
N TYR A 10 -11.03 2.17 7.30
CA TYR A 10 -11.97 1.99 6.20
C TYR A 10 -12.88 3.21 6.03
N GLU A 11 -13.45 3.71 7.14
CA GLU A 11 -14.28 4.92 7.13
C GLU A 11 -13.46 6.14 6.69
N SER A 12 -12.22 6.28 7.16
CA SER A 12 -11.33 7.37 6.74
C SER A 12 -10.95 7.29 5.27
N ILE A 13 -10.67 6.08 4.75
CA ILE A 13 -10.38 5.86 3.32
C ILE A 13 -11.61 6.14 2.49
N SER A 14 -12.77 5.59 2.87
CA SER A 14 -14.02 5.76 2.14
C SER A 14 -14.44 7.22 2.09
N PHE A 15 -14.35 7.91 3.24
CA PHE A 15 -14.55 9.36 3.33
C PHE A 15 -13.57 10.12 2.45
N TYR A 16 -12.27 9.78 2.50
CA TYR A 16 -11.24 10.43 1.69
C TYR A 16 -11.45 10.23 0.18
N VAL A 17 -11.77 9.02 -0.26
CA VAL A 17 -12.11 8.70 -1.67
C VAL A 17 -13.34 9.49 -2.12
N GLN A 18 -14.33 9.69 -1.23
CA GLN A 18 -15.53 10.47 -1.52
C GLN A 18 -15.31 11.99 -1.51
N THR A 19 -14.28 12.50 -0.82
CA THR A 19 -13.97 13.94 -0.74
C THR A 19 -12.99 14.42 -1.79
N ILE A 20 -12.38 13.51 -2.55
CA ILE A 20 -11.55 13.89 -3.69
C ILE A 20 -12.48 14.37 -4.81
N GLU A 21 -12.49 15.68 -5.02
CA GLU A 21 -12.95 16.22 -6.30
C GLU A 21 -12.11 15.56 -7.40
N PRO A 22 -12.73 15.03 -8.48
CA PRO A 22 -11.98 14.48 -9.59
C PRO A 22 -11.10 15.59 -10.14
N GLN A 23 -9.80 15.56 -9.81
CA GLN A 23 -8.85 16.48 -10.39
C GLN A 23 -8.89 16.26 -11.89
N ILE A 24 -9.08 17.36 -12.63
CA ILE A 24 -9.09 17.39 -14.09
C ILE A 24 -7.89 16.57 -14.55
N TYR A 25 -8.16 15.43 -15.18
CA TYR A 25 -7.14 14.55 -15.72
C TYR A 25 -6.27 15.39 -16.66
N ASP A 26 -5.02 15.62 -16.28
CA ASP A 26 -4.03 16.08 -17.24
C ASP A 26 -3.85 14.91 -18.21
N GLU A 27 -4.21 15.12 -19.49
CA GLU A 27 -4.33 14.08 -20.51
C GLU A 27 -3.01 13.30 -20.76
N GLY A 28 -1.92 13.70 -20.09
CA GLY A 28 -0.60 13.06 -20.11
C GLY A 28 -0.42 11.85 -19.17
N ASP A 29 -1.21 11.68 -18.12
CA ASP A 29 -1.00 10.62 -17.11
C ASP A 29 -2.20 9.66 -17.03
N GLN A 30 -2.28 8.71 -17.96
CA GLN A 30 -3.19 7.56 -17.90
C GLN A 30 -2.78 6.51 -16.82
N ILE A 31 -2.13 6.96 -15.75
CA ILE A 31 -1.73 6.10 -14.64
C ILE A 31 -2.83 6.21 -13.59
N TYR A 32 -3.38 5.07 -13.17
CA TYR A 32 -4.35 5.03 -12.07
C TYR A 32 -3.84 5.83 -10.88
N ASP A 33 -4.68 6.69 -10.30
CA ASP A 33 -4.33 7.41 -9.07
C ASP A 33 -4.28 6.44 -7.89
N SER A 34 -3.20 6.55 -7.13
CA SER A 34 -2.88 5.74 -5.96
C SER A 34 -3.97 5.73 -4.91
N VAL A 35 -4.77 6.80 -4.85
CA VAL A 35 -5.94 6.86 -3.99
C VAL A 35 -6.94 5.73 -4.27
N TYR A 36 -7.12 5.31 -5.52
CA TYR A 36 -8.12 4.28 -5.85
C TYR A 36 -7.58 2.86 -5.73
N LEU A 37 -6.33 2.63 -6.14
CA LEU A 37 -5.74 1.28 -6.15
C LEU A 37 -5.27 0.81 -4.77
N ILE A 38 -4.73 1.71 -3.93
CA ILE A 38 -4.24 1.33 -2.60
C ILE A 38 -5.35 0.75 -1.70
N PRO A 39 -6.57 1.30 -1.64
CA PRO A 39 -7.68 0.67 -0.93
C PRO A 39 -7.98 -0.74 -1.43
N VAL A 40 -7.96 -0.98 -2.75
CA VAL A 40 -8.19 -2.31 -3.31
C VAL A 40 -7.11 -3.28 -2.86
N PHE A 41 -5.84 -2.85 -2.86
CA PHE A 41 -4.72 -3.66 -2.38
C PHE A 41 -4.82 -3.94 -0.88
N TYR A 42 -5.20 -2.93 -0.08
CA TYR A 42 -5.39 -3.09 1.36
C TYR A 42 -6.40 -4.20 1.67
N HIS A 43 -7.54 -4.22 0.98
CA HIS A 43 -8.56 -5.25 1.15
C HIS A 43 -8.10 -6.62 0.62
N SER A 44 -7.48 -6.64 -0.57
CA SER A 44 -6.99 -7.87 -1.20
C SER A 44 -5.89 -8.56 -0.38
N LEU A 45 -5.11 -7.79 0.38
CA LEU A 45 -4.07 -8.28 1.29
C LEU A 45 -4.60 -8.62 2.69
N GLY A 46 -5.92 -8.60 2.91
CA GLY A 46 -6.53 -8.95 4.19
C GLY A 46 -6.08 -10.33 4.69
N PRO A 47 -6.03 -10.55 6.03
CA PRO A 47 -5.58 -11.82 6.59
C PRO A 47 -6.46 -13.01 6.21
N GLU A 48 -7.71 -12.74 5.84
CA GLU A 48 -8.69 -13.72 5.35
C GLU A 48 -8.57 -14.01 3.84
N CYS A 49 -7.73 -13.29 3.11
CA CYS A 49 -7.57 -13.43 1.67
C CYS A 49 -6.41 -14.35 1.30
N VAL A 50 -6.62 -15.22 0.30
CA VAL A 50 -5.53 -16.00 -0.30
C VAL A 50 -4.89 -15.17 -1.41
N VAL A 51 -3.68 -14.68 -1.16
CA VAL A 51 -2.96 -13.80 -2.10
C VAL A 51 -1.88 -14.60 -2.80
N LYS A 52 -1.83 -14.64 -4.13
CA LYS A 52 -0.66 -15.17 -4.85
C LYS A 52 0.42 -14.09 -4.89
N CYS A 53 1.37 -14.11 -3.95
CA CYS A 53 2.37 -13.05 -3.81
C CYS A 53 3.23 -12.87 -5.06
N GLN A 54 3.57 -13.96 -5.74
CA GLN A 54 4.28 -13.90 -7.02
C GLN A 54 3.53 -13.02 -8.05
N GLN A 55 2.22 -13.23 -8.21
CA GLN A 55 1.41 -12.43 -9.13
C GLN A 55 1.28 -10.97 -8.67
N PHE A 56 1.21 -10.73 -7.36
CA PHE A 56 1.17 -9.38 -6.81
C PHE A 56 2.45 -8.58 -7.13
N VAL A 57 3.60 -9.27 -7.14
CA VAL A 57 4.89 -8.70 -7.54
C VAL A 57 4.97 -8.52 -9.05
N GLU A 58 4.68 -9.57 -9.83
CA GLU A 58 4.78 -9.58 -11.30
C GLU A 58 3.83 -8.57 -11.95
N LYS A 59 2.68 -8.29 -11.33
CA LYS A 59 1.73 -7.25 -11.78
C LYS A 59 2.05 -5.85 -11.24
N HIS A 60 3.24 -5.65 -10.70
CA HIS A 60 3.73 -4.36 -10.18
C HIS A 60 2.95 -3.78 -9.00
N CYS A 61 2.04 -4.53 -8.36
CA CYS A 61 1.25 -4.02 -7.24
C CYS A 61 2.13 -3.63 -6.05
N LEU A 62 3.20 -4.40 -5.78
CA LEU A 62 4.16 -4.07 -4.73
C LEU A 62 4.91 -2.76 -5.05
N VAL A 63 5.42 -2.61 -6.28
CA VAL A 63 6.11 -1.39 -6.71
C VAL A 63 5.20 -0.18 -6.61
N TYR A 64 3.93 -0.34 -6.96
CA TYR A 64 2.94 0.71 -6.85
C TYR A 64 2.70 1.16 -5.40
N CYS A 65 2.63 0.22 -4.45
CA CYS A 65 2.64 0.53 -3.01
C CYS A 65 3.89 1.35 -2.65
N LEU A 66 5.07 0.93 -3.08
CA LEU A 66 6.32 1.65 -2.79
C LEU A 66 6.32 3.08 -3.35
N MET A 67 5.88 3.26 -4.60
CA MET A 67 5.76 4.59 -5.21
C MET A 67 4.79 5.48 -4.44
N THR A 68 3.68 4.91 -3.95
CA THR A 68 2.68 5.68 -3.19
C THR A 68 3.20 6.18 -1.83
N LEU A 69 4.28 5.60 -1.29
CA LEU A 69 4.94 6.15 -0.09
C LEU A 69 5.48 7.57 -0.31
N SER A 70 5.72 7.98 -1.57
CA SER A 70 6.10 9.36 -1.91
C SER A 70 4.94 10.37 -1.83
N SER A 71 3.70 9.90 -1.65
CA SER A 71 2.52 10.76 -1.54
C SER A 71 2.67 11.76 -0.38
N ARG A 72 2.17 12.98 -0.58
CA ARG A 72 2.09 14.02 0.46
C ARG A 72 0.96 13.75 1.46
N VAL A 73 0.05 12.82 1.14
CA VAL A 73 -1.13 12.52 1.95
C VAL A 73 -0.76 11.51 3.04
N ASP A 74 -0.72 11.97 4.29
CA ASP A 74 -0.37 11.15 5.46
C ASP A 74 -1.22 9.89 5.60
N LEU A 75 -2.53 10.02 5.41
CA LEU A 75 -3.46 8.92 5.49
C LEU A 75 -3.12 7.84 4.46
N LEU A 76 -2.90 8.24 3.20
CA LEU A 76 -2.58 7.30 2.12
C LEU A 76 -1.29 6.55 2.40
N ARG A 77 -0.23 7.25 2.85
CA ARG A 77 1.01 6.61 3.29
C ARG A 77 0.79 5.62 4.42
N ALA A 78 -0.02 5.96 5.41
CA ALA A 78 -0.34 5.05 6.51
C ALA A 78 -1.05 3.77 6.02
N VAL A 79 -1.97 3.89 5.06
CA VAL A 79 -2.65 2.72 4.45
C VAL A 79 -1.65 1.86 3.68
N VAL A 80 -0.74 2.46 2.92
CA VAL A 80 0.32 1.75 2.20
C VAL A 80 1.23 0.99 3.15
N TYR A 81 1.66 1.57 4.27
CA TYR A 81 2.46 0.85 5.27
C TYR A 81 1.72 -0.38 5.80
N ASN A 82 0.41 -0.30 5.99
CA ASN A 82 -0.39 -1.47 6.37
C ASN A 82 -0.46 -2.51 5.25
N CYS A 83 -0.55 -2.09 3.98
CA CYS A 83 -0.48 -2.99 2.83
C CYS A 83 0.86 -3.73 2.81
N LEU A 84 1.98 -3.03 2.98
CA LEU A 84 3.32 -3.63 3.00
C LEU A 84 3.48 -4.62 4.15
N ALA A 85 3.00 -4.30 5.36
CA ALA A 85 3.03 -5.21 6.50
C ALA A 85 2.19 -6.48 6.28
N ARG A 86 1.01 -6.35 5.66
CA ARG A 86 0.18 -7.51 5.28
C ARG A 86 0.84 -8.33 4.18
N CYS A 87 1.44 -7.68 3.19
CA CYS A 87 2.17 -8.34 2.11
C CYS A 87 3.34 -9.15 2.67
N GLU A 88 4.10 -8.61 3.62
CA GLU A 88 5.17 -9.33 4.34
C GLU A 88 4.64 -10.63 4.99
N GLN A 89 3.50 -10.57 5.67
CA GLN A 89 2.87 -11.76 6.28
C GLN A 89 2.53 -12.84 5.25
N HIS A 90 1.99 -12.45 4.09
CA HIS A 90 1.70 -13.36 2.99
C HIS A 90 2.97 -13.88 2.28
N LEU A 91 4.05 -13.09 2.25
CA LEU A 91 5.32 -13.49 1.64
C LEU A 91 6.03 -14.59 2.45
N ILE A 92 5.96 -14.52 3.79
CA ILE A 92 6.63 -15.50 4.67
C ILE A 92 6.17 -16.93 4.35
N SER A 93 4.87 -17.13 4.12
CA SER A 93 4.25 -18.45 3.92
C SER A 93 4.33 -19.00 2.49
N GLN A 94 4.89 -18.25 1.54
CA GLN A 94 4.92 -18.65 0.12
C GLN A 94 6.33 -18.94 -0.37
N ILE A 95 6.44 -19.65 -1.49
CA ILE A 95 7.70 -20.00 -2.14
C ILE A 95 7.58 -19.62 -3.61
N PHE A 96 8.42 -18.70 -4.08
CA PHE A 96 8.50 -18.30 -5.48
C PHE A 96 9.84 -17.63 -5.80
N TYR A 97 10.15 -17.51 -7.09
CA TYR A 97 11.35 -16.87 -7.59
C TYR A 97 11.42 -15.39 -7.14
N CYS A 98 12.58 -14.94 -6.67
CA CYS A 98 12.81 -13.60 -6.06
C CYS A 98 12.24 -13.35 -4.66
N LYS A 99 11.61 -14.32 -3.97
CA LYS A 99 11.15 -14.12 -2.58
C LYS A 99 12.25 -13.57 -1.67
N GLU A 100 13.44 -14.15 -1.71
CA GLU A 100 14.56 -13.76 -0.85
C GLU A 100 15.01 -12.30 -1.07
N GLN A 101 14.79 -11.76 -2.26
CA GLN A 101 15.11 -10.37 -2.59
C GLN A 101 14.01 -9.40 -2.13
N ILE A 102 12.76 -9.87 -2.10
CA ILE A 102 11.57 -9.05 -1.86
C ILE A 102 11.18 -9.03 -0.39
N LEU A 103 11.27 -10.18 0.30
CA LEU A 103 10.91 -10.32 1.71
C LEU A 103 11.62 -9.31 2.63
N PRO A 104 12.91 -8.96 2.42
CA PRO A 104 13.58 -7.95 3.24
C PRO A 104 13.11 -6.50 2.97
N MET A 105 12.44 -6.21 1.84
CA MET A 105 12.12 -4.83 1.47
C MET A 105 11.14 -4.15 2.44
N PRO A 106 9.95 -4.71 2.78
CA PRO A 106 9.04 -4.08 3.74
C PRO A 106 9.69 -3.71 5.10
N PRO A 107 10.45 -4.61 5.77
CA PRO A 107 11.06 -4.27 7.04
C PRO A 107 12.18 -3.23 6.90
N LEU A 108 12.99 -3.29 5.83
CA LEU A 108 14.02 -2.26 5.56
C LEU A 108 13.41 -0.87 5.35
N LEU A 109 12.30 -0.79 4.61
CA LEU A 109 11.59 0.47 4.40
C LEU A 109 11.03 1.03 5.69
N LYS A 110 10.44 0.19 6.53
CA LYS A 110 9.96 0.60 7.86
C LYS A 110 11.10 1.14 8.72
N GLN A 111 12.29 0.55 8.65
CA GLN A 111 13.48 0.98 9.38
C GLN A 111 14.12 2.25 8.80
N SER A 112 13.97 2.50 7.49
CA SER A 112 14.52 3.69 6.83
C SER A 112 13.88 5.01 7.30
N ILE A 113 12.71 4.95 7.94
CA ILE A 113 11.99 6.11 8.47
C ILE A 113 12.63 6.54 9.79
N THR A 114 13.62 7.42 9.70
CA THR A 114 14.34 7.96 10.87
C THR A 114 13.73 9.25 11.43
N LYS A 115 12.87 9.93 10.65
CA LYS A 115 12.13 11.13 11.05
C LYS A 115 10.66 10.98 10.67
N SER A 116 9.77 11.46 11.54
CA SER A 116 8.36 11.64 11.17
C SER A 116 8.28 12.52 9.93
N ASN A 117 7.45 12.14 8.95
CA ASN A 117 7.21 12.99 7.78
C ASN A 117 6.78 14.39 8.27
N LEU A 118 7.39 15.43 7.69
CA LEU A 118 7.06 16.82 8.03
C LEU A 118 5.56 17.03 7.83
N LYS A 119 4.90 17.56 8.87
CA LYS A 119 3.49 17.94 8.86
C LYS A 119 3.25 19.12 7.91
#